data_AF-D0VBC2-F1
#
_entry.id   AF-D0VBC2-F1
#
_cell.length_a   1.000
_cell.length_b   1.000
_cell.length_c   1.000
_cell.angle_alpha   90.00
_cell.angle_beta   90.00
_cell.angle_gamma   90.00
#
_symmetry.space_group_name_H-M   'P 1'
#
loop_
_entity.id
_entity.type
_entity.pdbx_description
1 polymer ?
#
loop_
_entity_poly.entity_id
_entity_poly.type
_entity_poly.pdbx_seq_one_letter_code
_entity_poly.pdbx_strand_id
1 'polypeptide(L)'
;MELGADYVDIELKVAHEFINSIHGRKPEKFKVIVSSHNYQNTPSVEDLGNLVVSIQATGADIVKIATTALEITDVARIFQITVHSQVPVIGLVMGERGLISRILCPKFSGYLTFGSLEPGIVSAPGQPTIKDLLNLYNFRQLGPDTKVFGVIGKPVSHSKSPHLYNEAFKSVGFNGVYVHLLVDDIA
;
A
#
# COMPACT_ATOMS: atom_id res chain seq x y z
N MET A 1 -19.00 14.59 -4.91
CA MET A 1 -19.68 14.87 -3.65
C MET A 1 -21.18 14.97 -3.83
N GLU A 2 -21.67 15.94 -4.61
CA GLU A 2 -23.11 16.19 -4.83
C GLU A 2 -23.85 15.01 -5.47
N LEU A 3 -23.14 14.20 -6.29
CA LEU A 3 -23.67 12.98 -6.91
C LEU A 3 -23.46 11.71 -6.08
N GLY A 4 -23.08 11.81 -4.81
CA GLY A 4 -23.03 10.67 -3.89
C GLY A 4 -21.79 9.78 -3.95
N ALA A 5 -20.67 10.27 -4.49
CA ALA A 5 -19.39 9.56 -4.36
C ALA A 5 -18.98 9.42 -2.88
N ASP A 6 -18.45 8.26 -2.47
CA ASP A 6 -17.94 8.03 -1.11
C ASP A 6 -16.56 8.66 -0.89
N TYR A 7 -15.72 8.65 -1.93
CA TYR A 7 -14.35 9.18 -1.89
C TYR A 7 -14.04 10.00 -3.14
N VAL A 8 -13.15 10.98 -3.00
CA VAL A 8 -12.36 11.55 -4.11
C VAL A 8 -10.89 11.53 -3.73
N ASP A 9 -10.02 11.45 -4.72
CA ASP A 9 -8.57 11.59 -4.58
C ASP A 9 -8.15 12.91 -5.23
N ILE A 10 -7.42 13.75 -4.50
CA ILE A 10 -6.96 15.07 -4.92
C ILE A 10 -5.45 15.16 -4.71
N GLU A 11 -4.71 15.58 -5.74
CA GLU A 11 -3.27 15.75 -5.64
C GLU A 11 -2.90 16.84 -4.63
N LEU A 12 -1.89 16.56 -3.79
CA LEU A 12 -1.40 17.46 -2.74
C LEU A 12 -1.17 18.90 -3.23
N LYS A 13 -0.67 19.07 -4.47
CA LYS A 13 -0.37 20.38 -5.06
C LYS A 13 -1.57 21.34 -5.09
N VAL A 14 -2.79 20.82 -5.18
CA VAL A 14 -4.03 21.61 -5.27
C VAL A 14 -5.00 21.33 -4.13
N ALA A 15 -4.62 20.45 -3.19
CA ALA A 15 -5.50 19.96 -2.13
C ALA A 15 -6.00 21.06 -1.20
N HIS A 16 -5.15 22.02 -0.84
CA HIS A 16 -5.55 23.13 0.03
C HIS A 16 -6.61 24.02 -0.63
N GLU A 17 -6.47 24.33 -1.92
CA GLU A 17 -7.46 25.11 -2.68
C GLU A 17 -8.77 24.33 -2.82
N PHE A 18 -8.68 23.03 -3.15
CA PHE A 18 -9.85 22.17 -3.30
C PHE A 18 -10.64 22.04 -1.99
N ILE A 19 -9.96 21.73 -0.88
CA ILE A 19 -10.60 21.53 0.42
C ILE A 19 -11.25 22.83 0.90
N ASN A 20 -10.58 23.97 0.73
CA ASN A 20 -11.18 25.28 1.02
C ASN A 20 -12.43 25.54 0.16
N SER A 21 -12.39 25.16 -1.12
CA SER A 21 -13.54 25.34 -2.00
C SER A 21 -14.77 24.57 -1.50
N ILE A 22 -14.61 23.37 -0.94
CA ILE A 22 -15.72 22.53 -0.45
C ILE A 22 -16.01 22.71 1.05
N HIS A 23 -15.35 23.65 1.72
CA HIS A 23 -15.50 23.87 3.16
C HIS A 23 -16.97 24.12 3.54
N GLY A 24 -17.45 23.44 4.58
CA GLY A 24 -18.84 23.51 5.04
C GLY A 24 -19.87 22.82 4.13
N ARG A 25 -19.46 22.30 2.97
CA ARG A 25 -20.35 21.60 2.02
C ARG A 25 -20.16 20.08 2.02
N LYS A 26 -19.16 19.57 2.77
CA LYS A 26 -18.77 18.17 2.82
C LYS A 26 -19.85 17.30 3.52
N PRO A 27 -20.51 16.35 2.83
CA PRO A 27 -21.38 15.36 3.45
C PRO A 27 -20.61 14.48 4.42
N GLU A 28 -21.29 13.98 5.45
CA GLU A 28 -20.67 13.17 6.52
C GLU A 28 -20.03 11.87 6.00
N LYS A 29 -20.67 11.21 5.02
CA LYS A 29 -20.16 9.94 4.45
C LYS A 29 -19.05 10.12 3.42
N PHE A 30 -18.74 11.36 3.04
CA PHE A 30 -17.78 11.65 1.99
C PHE A 30 -16.39 11.96 2.57
N LYS A 31 -15.36 11.27 2.07
CA LYS A 31 -13.97 11.46 2.50
C LYS A 31 -13.09 11.93 1.35
N VAL A 32 -12.19 12.86 1.65
CA VAL A 32 -11.16 13.34 0.71
C VAL A 32 -9.85 12.61 1.01
N ILE A 33 -9.39 11.84 0.03
CA ILE A 33 -8.04 11.31 -0.01
C ILE A 33 -7.17 12.41 -0.63
N VAL A 34 -6.07 12.76 0.02
CA VAL A 34 -5.06 13.65 -0.58
C VAL A 34 -3.81 12.84 -0.86
N SER A 35 -3.36 12.87 -2.12
CA SER A 35 -2.31 11.99 -2.61
C SER A 35 -1.03 12.71 -3.03
N SER A 36 0.08 12.03 -2.83
CA SER A 36 1.40 12.39 -3.35
C SER A 36 2.03 11.17 -4.01
N HIS A 37 2.62 11.38 -5.19
CA HIS A 37 3.25 10.34 -6.00
C HIS A 37 4.71 10.73 -6.26
N ASN A 38 5.63 9.88 -5.81
CA ASN A 38 7.06 9.96 -6.11
C ASN A 38 7.41 8.79 -7.05
N TYR A 39 7.74 9.13 -8.29
CA TYR A 39 8.05 8.14 -9.32
C TYR A 39 9.54 7.76 -9.35
N GLN A 40 10.38 8.47 -8.59
CA GLN A 40 11.83 8.37 -8.64
C GLN A 40 12.37 7.38 -7.59
N ASN A 41 11.90 7.50 -6.34
CA ASN A 41 12.42 6.71 -5.23
C ASN A 41 11.42 6.64 -4.06
N THR A 42 11.85 6.01 -2.97
CA THR A 42 11.22 6.12 -1.65
C THR A 42 12.09 7.00 -0.76
N PRO A 43 11.64 8.19 -0.33
CA PRO A 43 12.42 9.09 0.52
C PRO A 43 12.76 8.52 1.90
N SER A 44 13.50 9.29 2.70
CA SER A 44 13.81 8.95 4.09
C SER A 44 12.54 8.91 4.95
N VAL A 45 12.61 8.28 6.12
CA VAL A 45 11.47 8.26 7.07
C VAL A 45 11.11 9.66 7.54
N GLU A 46 12.10 10.55 7.70
CA GLU A 46 11.90 11.95 8.07
C GLU A 46 11.12 12.69 6.98
N ASP A 47 11.55 12.59 5.72
CA ASP A 47 10.87 13.22 4.58
C ASP A 47 9.44 12.70 4.41
N LEU A 48 9.26 11.39 4.57
CA LEU A 48 7.93 10.78 4.52
C LEU A 48 7.04 11.25 5.67
N GLY A 49 7.58 11.39 6.88
CA GLY A 49 6.87 11.96 8.03
C GLY A 49 6.44 13.41 7.77
N ASN A 50 7.36 14.23 7.26
CA ASN A 50 7.07 15.62 6.86
C ASN A 50 6.01 15.69 5.76
N LEU A 51 6.03 14.75 4.81
CA LEU A 51 5.00 14.63 3.78
C LEU A 51 3.63 14.27 4.36
N VAL A 52 3.55 13.35 5.33
CA VAL A 52 2.30 13.03 6.05
C VAL A 52 1.75 14.29 6.72
N VAL A 53 2.57 15.04 7.46
CA VAL A 53 2.18 16.29 8.11
C VAL A 53 1.67 17.32 7.10
N SER A 54 2.37 17.46 5.96
CA SER A 54 1.99 18.39 4.90
C SER A 54 0.63 18.03 4.29
N ILE A 55 0.37 16.74 4.07
CA ILE A 55 -0.92 16.26 3.58
C ILE A 55 -2.02 16.50 4.63
N GLN A 56 -1.77 16.19 5.90
CA GLN A 56 -2.73 16.43 6.98
C GLN A 56 -3.10 17.91 7.11
N ALA A 57 -2.12 18.81 6.96
CA ALA A 57 -2.32 20.26 7.04
C ALA A 57 -3.28 20.81 5.96
N THR A 58 -3.53 20.05 4.88
CA THR A 58 -4.55 20.43 3.89
C THR A 58 -5.99 20.22 4.35
N GLY A 59 -6.20 19.44 5.43
CA GLY A 59 -7.52 19.00 5.88
C GLY A 59 -7.96 17.64 5.30
N ALA A 60 -7.02 16.83 4.80
CA ALA A 60 -7.28 15.51 4.25
C ALA A 60 -7.91 14.57 5.29
N ASP A 61 -8.90 13.77 4.89
CA ASP A 61 -9.44 12.69 5.73
C ASP A 61 -8.53 11.46 5.73
N ILE A 62 -7.85 11.22 4.60
CA ILE A 62 -6.98 10.08 4.36
C ILE A 62 -5.73 10.55 3.62
N VAL A 63 -4.57 10.16 4.13
CA VAL A 63 -3.27 10.42 3.50
C VAL A 63 -2.97 9.33 2.49
N LYS A 64 -2.53 9.66 1.27
CA LYS A 64 -2.04 8.68 0.30
C LYS A 64 -0.63 9.03 -0.16
N ILE A 65 0.30 8.09 0.03
CA ILE A 65 1.69 8.21 -0.40
C ILE A 65 2.02 7.00 -1.27
N ALA A 66 2.37 7.27 -2.53
CA ALA A 66 2.87 6.28 -3.46
C ALA A 66 4.31 6.62 -3.86
N THR A 67 5.27 5.75 -3.54
CA THR A 67 6.69 5.92 -3.89
C THR A 67 7.14 4.85 -4.87
N THR A 68 8.40 4.89 -5.32
CA THR A 68 9.00 3.85 -6.16
C THR A 68 10.07 3.07 -5.38
N ALA A 69 10.05 1.74 -5.46
CA ALA A 69 11.12 0.90 -4.92
C ALA A 69 12.31 0.89 -5.87
N LEU A 70 13.47 1.36 -5.39
CA LEU A 70 14.77 1.08 -5.99
C LEU A 70 15.34 -0.23 -5.44
N GLU A 71 15.13 -0.46 -4.14
CA GLU A 71 15.51 -1.66 -3.40
C GLU A 71 14.28 -2.21 -2.64
N ILE A 72 14.27 -3.50 -2.31
CA ILE A 72 13.15 -4.09 -1.53
C ILE A 72 13.04 -3.48 -0.12
N THR A 73 14.16 -3.04 0.46
CA THR A 73 14.22 -2.43 1.79
C THR A 73 13.51 -1.08 1.87
N ASP A 74 13.23 -0.44 0.72
CA ASP A 74 12.44 0.79 0.64
C ASP A 74 11.05 0.64 1.24
N VAL A 75 10.47 -0.56 1.13
CA VAL A 75 9.14 -0.86 1.67
C VAL A 75 9.09 -0.71 3.19
N ALA A 76 10.19 -1.01 3.89
CA ALA A 76 10.23 -0.89 5.36
C ALA A 76 9.95 0.53 5.82
N ARG A 77 10.40 1.56 5.07
CA ARG A 77 10.16 2.96 5.41
C ARG A 77 8.67 3.31 5.29
N ILE A 78 7.98 2.81 4.27
CA ILE A 78 6.53 3.02 4.14
C ILE A 78 5.75 2.28 5.24
N PHE A 79 6.15 1.06 5.60
CA PHE A 79 5.52 0.35 6.73
C PHE A 79 5.71 1.08 8.07
N GLN A 80 6.89 1.66 8.30
CA GLN A 80 7.13 2.48 9.49
C GLN A 80 6.18 3.67 9.53
N ILE A 81 5.93 4.32 8.40
CA ILE A 81 4.98 5.43 8.30
C ILE A 81 3.55 4.98 8.58
N THR A 82 3.09 3.89 7.95
CA THR A 82 1.70 3.42 8.11
C THR A 82 1.41 2.91 9.51
N VAL A 83 2.36 2.25 10.18
CA VAL A 83 2.19 1.74 11.55
C VAL A 83 2.15 2.85 12.60
N HIS A 84 2.97 3.90 12.45
CA HIS A 84 3.08 4.95 13.47
C HIS A 84 2.15 6.15 13.25
N SER A 85 1.54 6.26 12.06
CA SER A 85 0.59 7.34 11.78
C SER A 85 -0.69 7.21 12.60
N GLN A 86 -1.13 8.33 13.18
CA GLN A 86 -2.40 8.42 13.93
C GLN A 86 -3.60 8.77 13.04
N VAL A 87 -3.38 8.89 11.73
CA VAL A 87 -4.42 9.11 10.72
C VAL A 87 -4.44 7.97 9.71
N PRO A 88 -5.56 7.75 9.00
CA PRO A 88 -5.60 6.77 7.93
C PRO A 88 -4.56 7.06 6.84
N VAL A 89 -3.68 6.08 6.56
CA VAL A 89 -2.65 6.19 5.51
C VAL A 89 -2.79 5.06 4.49
N ILE A 90 -2.81 5.44 3.22
CA ILE A 90 -2.62 4.56 2.06
C ILE A 90 -1.15 4.67 1.66
N GLY A 91 -0.32 3.76 2.15
CA GLY A 91 1.11 3.71 1.85
C GLY A 91 1.43 2.60 0.85
N LEU A 92 1.95 2.94 -0.32
CA LEU A 92 2.25 1.98 -1.39
C LEU A 92 3.61 2.27 -2.01
N VAL A 93 4.31 1.20 -2.38
CA VAL A 93 5.57 1.27 -3.11
C VAL A 93 5.41 0.59 -4.46
N MET A 94 5.66 1.34 -5.52
CA MET A 94 5.55 0.91 -6.91
C MET A 94 6.75 0.08 -7.35
N GLY A 95 6.54 -0.74 -8.38
CA GLY A 95 7.53 -1.64 -8.93
C GLY A 95 7.50 -3.03 -8.31
N GLU A 96 8.17 -3.99 -8.95
CA GLU A 96 8.17 -5.40 -8.53
C GLU A 96 8.77 -5.57 -7.11
N ARG A 97 9.83 -4.82 -6.80
CA ARG A 97 10.44 -4.75 -5.46
C ARG A 97 9.48 -4.22 -4.39
N GLY A 98 8.53 -3.38 -4.80
CA GLY A 98 7.51 -2.80 -3.93
C GLY A 98 6.29 -3.69 -3.69
N LEU A 99 6.17 -4.85 -4.35
CA LEU A 99 4.98 -5.72 -4.28
C LEU A 99 4.54 -6.03 -2.85
N ILE A 100 5.49 -6.28 -1.95
CA ILE A 100 5.19 -6.61 -0.55
C ILE A 100 4.44 -5.49 0.19
N SER A 101 4.62 -4.22 -0.20
CA SER A 101 3.84 -3.09 0.37
C SER A 101 2.34 -3.23 0.09
N ARG A 102 1.99 -3.80 -1.07
CA ARG A 102 0.61 -3.96 -1.52
C ARG A 102 -0.06 -5.18 -0.87
N ILE A 103 0.73 -6.23 -0.60
CA ILE A 103 0.25 -7.48 0.01
C ILE A 103 0.08 -7.32 1.52
N LEU A 104 1.08 -6.78 2.21
CA LEU A 104 1.13 -6.74 3.68
C LEU A 104 0.44 -5.51 4.28
N CYS A 105 -0.33 -4.77 3.48
CA CYS A 105 -1.11 -3.62 3.90
C CYS A 105 -1.92 -3.86 5.20
N PRO A 106 -2.69 -4.96 5.37
CA PRO A 106 -3.44 -5.22 6.60
C PRO A 106 -2.57 -5.46 7.85
N LYS A 107 -1.35 -5.98 7.66
CA LYS A 107 -0.41 -6.22 8.76
C LYS A 107 0.21 -4.93 9.28
N PHE A 108 0.50 -3.99 8.38
CA PHE A 108 1.20 -2.75 8.67
C PHE A 108 0.27 -1.53 8.66
N SER A 109 -1.01 -1.71 9.03
CA SER A 109 -1.98 -0.62 9.24
C SER A 109 -2.28 0.26 8.01
N GLY A 110 -2.05 -0.25 6.79
CA GLY A 110 -2.44 0.46 5.58
C GLY A 110 -3.98 0.49 5.44
N TYR A 111 -4.52 1.65 5.05
CA TYR A 111 -5.97 1.85 4.94
C TYR A 111 -6.60 1.07 3.77
N LEU A 112 -5.93 1.03 2.62
CA LEU A 112 -6.33 0.20 1.48
C LEU A 112 -5.12 -0.24 0.64
N THR A 113 -5.37 -1.18 -0.27
CA THR A 113 -4.46 -1.57 -1.35
C THR A 113 -5.23 -1.59 -2.67
N PHE A 114 -4.52 -1.61 -3.80
CA PHE A 114 -5.12 -1.73 -5.12
C PHE A 114 -4.79 -3.10 -5.72
N GLY A 115 -5.83 -3.80 -6.17
CA GLY A 115 -5.70 -5.00 -6.98
C GLY A 115 -6.31 -4.77 -8.37
N SER A 116 -5.66 -5.23 -9.43
CA SER A 116 -6.21 -5.18 -10.78
C SER A 116 -7.31 -6.23 -10.98
N LEU A 117 -8.22 -5.96 -11.92
CA LEU A 117 -9.25 -6.94 -12.32
C LEU A 117 -8.63 -8.14 -13.03
N GLU A 118 -7.69 -7.87 -13.93
CA GLU A 118 -7.00 -8.86 -14.74
C GLU A 118 -5.49 -8.60 -14.75
N PRO A 119 -4.67 -9.64 -15.02
CA PRO A 119 -3.23 -9.46 -15.26
C PRO A 119 -2.98 -8.48 -16.40
N GLY A 120 -2.03 -7.56 -16.23
CA GLY A 120 -1.63 -6.59 -17.26
C GLY A 120 -2.52 -5.35 -17.37
N ILE A 121 -3.75 -5.36 -16.85
CA ILE A 121 -4.60 -4.16 -16.76
C ILE A 121 -4.32 -3.45 -15.44
N VAL A 122 -3.15 -2.79 -15.38
CA VAL A 122 -2.65 -2.12 -14.16
C VAL A 122 -2.66 -0.61 -14.32
N SER A 123 -3.00 0.10 -13.24
CA SER A 123 -2.88 1.57 -13.17
C SER A 123 -1.54 2.04 -12.62
N ALA A 124 -0.78 1.14 -11.97
CA ALA A 124 0.56 1.42 -11.47
C ALA A 124 1.45 0.16 -11.48
N PRO A 125 2.77 0.30 -11.67
CA PRO A 125 3.70 -0.84 -11.63
C PRO A 125 3.64 -1.64 -10.32
N GLY A 126 3.70 -2.97 -10.46
CA GLY A 126 3.73 -3.92 -9.34
C GLY A 126 2.37 -4.22 -8.72
N GLN A 127 1.24 -3.80 -9.32
CA GLN A 127 -0.09 -4.14 -8.83
C GLN A 127 -0.41 -5.64 -9.03
N PRO A 128 -0.74 -6.40 -7.98
CA PRO A 128 -1.25 -7.76 -8.10
C PRO A 128 -2.73 -7.74 -8.54
N THR A 129 -3.24 -8.88 -8.99
CA THR A 129 -4.68 -9.01 -9.24
C THR A 129 -5.47 -9.14 -7.94
N ILE A 130 -6.75 -8.78 -7.94
CA ILE A 130 -7.65 -9.04 -6.80
C ILE A 130 -7.71 -10.53 -6.50
N LYS A 131 -7.71 -11.38 -7.53
CA LYS A 131 -7.71 -12.84 -7.39
C LYS A 131 -6.49 -13.31 -6.61
N ASP A 132 -5.30 -12.82 -6.93
CA ASP A 132 -4.07 -13.22 -6.24
C ASP A 132 -4.03 -12.68 -4.82
N LEU A 133 -4.44 -11.43 -4.58
CA LEU A 133 -4.56 -10.92 -3.21
C LEU A 133 -5.44 -11.84 -2.36
N LEU A 134 -6.65 -12.14 -2.82
CA LEU A 134 -7.61 -12.93 -2.03
C LEU A 134 -7.21 -14.39 -1.89
N ASN A 135 -6.76 -15.03 -2.97
CA ASN A 135 -6.64 -16.50 -3.02
C ASN A 135 -5.20 -16.99 -2.93
N LEU A 136 -4.21 -16.25 -3.45
CA LEU A 136 -2.80 -16.63 -3.38
C LEU A 136 -2.17 -16.13 -2.08
N TYR A 137 -2.42 -14.88 -1.70
CA TYR A 137 -1.81 -14.26 -0.52
C TYR A 137 -2.73 -14.24 0.72
N ASN A 138 -3.90 -14.88 0.62
CA ASN A 138 -4.88 -14.97 1.72
C ASN A 138 -5.17 -13.62 2.40
N PHE A 139 -5.28 -12.54 1.62
CA PHE A 139 -5.26 -11.16 2.10
C PHE A 139 -6.22 -10.86 3.27
N ARG A 140 -7.39 -11.52 3.31
CA ARG A 140 -8.40 -11.35 4.37
C ARG A 140 -8.00 -11.94 5.73
N GLN A 141 -7.01 -12.83 5.77
CA GLN A 141 -6.51 -13.46 6.99
C GLN A 141 -5.31 -12.72 7.58
N LEU A 142 -4.75 -11.75 6.84
CA LEU A 142 -3.60 -10.98 7.29
C LEU A 142 -4.01 -10.02 8.41
N GLY A 143 -3.22 -10.00 9.47
CA GLY A 143 -3.36 -9.05 10.58
C GLY A 143 -2.01 -8.69 11.20
N PRO A 144 -2.01 -7.84 12.24
CA PRO A 144 -0.79 -7.33 12.87
C PRO A 144 0.18 -8.44 13.32
N ASP A 145 -0.35 -9.56 13.83
CA ASP A 145 0.44 -10.66 14.37
C ASP A 145 0.83 -11.73 13.33
N THR A 146 0.40 -11.59 12.07
CA THR A 146 0.73 -12.57 11.01
C THR A 146 2.24 -12.63 10.79
N LYS A 147 2.80 -13.82 10.84
CA LYS A 147 4.23 -14.04 10.59
C LYS A 147 4.52 -13.98 9.09
N VAL A 148 5.58 -13.26 8.69
CA VAL A 148 5.93 -13.09 7.28
C VAL A 148 7.07 -14.04 6.93
N PHE A 149 6.87 -14.81 5.87
CA PHE A 149 7.84 -15.69 5.24
C PHE A 149 8.00 -15.28 3.77
N GLY A 150 9.06 -15.73 3.12
CA GLY A 150 9.19 -15.51 1.69
C GLY A 150 10.31 -16.26 1.04
N VAL A 151 10.27 -16.28 -0.28
CA VAL A 151 11.35 -16.80 -1.13
C VAL A 151 12.20 -15.61 -1.58
N ILE A 152 13.47 -15.64 -1.21
CA ILE A 152 14.47 -14.66 -1.63
C ILE A 152 15.05 -15.11 -2.99
N GLY A 153 15.09 -14.21 -3.97
CA GLY A 153 15.73 -14.49 -5.25
C GLY A 153 15.74 -13.32 -6.23
N LYS A 154 16.47 -13.49 -7.33
CA LYS A 154 16.53 -12.56 -8.46
C LYS A 154 16.92 -13.33 -9.74
N PRO A 155 15.98 -13.58 -10.68
CA PRO A 155 14.55 -13.25 -10.62
C PRO A 155 13.80 -14.13 -9.62
N VAL A 156 12.62 -13.69 -9.17
CA VAL A 156 11.80 -14.42 -8.18
C VAL A 156 10.35 -14.65 -8.61
N SER A 157 9.86 -13.89 -9.60
CA SER A 157 8.45 -13.91 -10.03
C SER A 157 7.93 -15.24 -10.56
N HIS A 158 8.81 -16.15 -10.98
CA HIS A 158 8.46 -17.49 -11.45
C HIS A 158 8.22 -18.50 -10.32
N SER A 159 8.55 -18.14 -9.07
CA SER A 159 8.48 -19.06 -7.96
C SER A 159 7.04 -19.47 -7.63
N LYS A 160 6.82 -20.77 -7.42
CA LYS A 160 5.54 -21.30 -6.95
C LYS A 160 5.49 -21.48 -5.43
N SER A 161 6.55 -21.13 -4.70
CA SER A 161 6.58 -21.25 -3.24
C SER A 161 5.41 -20.55 -2.55
N PRO A 162 5.00 -19.32 -2.93
CA PRO A 162 3.82 -18.70 -2.33
C PRO A 162 2.52 -19.50 -2.53
N HIS A 163 2.36 -20.19 -3.67
CA HIS A 163 1.18 -21.02 -3.92
C HIS A 163 1.13 -22.22 -2.96
N LEU A 164 2.26 -22.88 -2.76
CA LEU A 164 2.35 -24.05 -1.88
C LEU A 164 2.18 -23.65 -0.40
N TYR A 165 2.96 -22.67 0.06
CA TYR A 165 3.02 -22.34 1.49
C TYR A 165 1.78 -21.60 1.98
N ASN A 166 1.17 -20.71 1.19
CA ASN A 166 -0.03 -20.01 1.64
C ASN A 166 -1.24 -20.95 1.74
N GLU A 167 -1.36 -21.94 0.84
CA GLU A 167 -2.40 -22.96 0.96
C GLU A 167 -2.13 -23.89 2.16
N ALA A 168 -0.87 -24.27 2.38
CA ALA A 168 -0.49 -25.05 3.57
C ALA A 168 -0.77 -24.28 4.87
N PHE A 169 -0.38 -23.01 4.98
CA PHE A 169 -0.65 -22.17 6.15
C PHE A 169 -2.14 -22.05 6.44
N LYS A 170 -2.94 -21.80 5.41
CA LYS A 170 -4.40 -21.72 5.52
C LYS A 170 -5.02 -23.04 5.97
N SER A 171 -4.62 -24.16 5.37
CA SER A 171 -5.21 -25.48 5.67
C SER A 171 -4.93 -25.98 7.09
N VAL A 172 -3.76 -25.65 7.64
CA VAL A 172 -3.38 -26.02 9.02
C VAL A 172 -3.67 -24.93 10.07
N GLY A 173 -4.30 -23.82 9.66
CA GLY A 173 -4.64 -22.72 10.56
C GLY A 173 -3.44 -21.95 11.11
N PHE A 174 -2.29 -21.99 10.43
CA PHE A 174 -1.10 -21.26 10.84
C PHE A 174 -1.19 -19.79 10.44
N ASN A 175 -1.03 -18.88 11.41
CA ASN A 175 -1.06 -17.43 11.18
C ASN A 175 0.25 -16.94 10.52
N GLY A 176 0.41 -17.24 9.23
CA GLY A 176 1.55 -16.85 8.42
C GLY A 176 1.16 -16.51 6.98
N VAL A 177 2.02 -15.73 6.33
CA VAL A 177 1.94 -15.43 4.90
C VAL A 177 3.31 -15.60 4.26
N TYR A 178 3.34 -16.17 3.07
CA TYR A 178 4.53 -16.42 2.28
C TYR A 178 4.50 -15.56 1.00
N VAL A 179 5.53 -14.75 0.77
CA VAL A 179 5.59 -13.78 -0.34
C VAL A 179 6.83 -13.96 -1.21
N HIS A 180 6.81 -13.32 -2.39
CA HIS A 180 8.00 -13.15 -3.22
C HIS A 180 8.87 -12.01 -2.66
N LEU A 181 10.17 -12.25 -2.54
CA LEU A 181 11.16 -11.25 -2.13
C LEU A 181 12.20 -11.09 -3.24
N LEU A 182 12.01 -10.05 -4.07
CA LEU A 182 12.99 -9.68 -5.10
C LEU A 182 14.13 -8.93 -4.43
N VAL A 183 15.25 -9.61 -4.22
CA VAL A 183 16.39 -9.09 -3.45
C VAL A 183 17.60 -8.95 -4.38
N ASP A 184 18.18 -7.75 -4.43
CA ASP A 184 19.36 -7.46 -5.23
C ASP A 184 20.66 -7.79 -4.49
N ASP A 185 20.70 -7.51 -3.19
CA ASP A 185 21.83 -7.75 -2.29
C ASP A 185 21.36 -8.43 -0.99
N ILE A 186 22.07 -9.49 -0.58
CA ILE A 186 21.78 -10.27 0.64
C ILE A 186 22.69 -9.83 1.81
N ALA A 187 23.80 -9.16 1.49
CA ALA A 187 24.85 -8.81 2.45
C ALA A 187 24.42 -7.76 3.49
#